data_AF-A0A7C1VEY0-F1
#
_entry.id   AF-A0A7C1VEY0-F1
#
_cell.length_a   1.000
_cell.length_b   1.000
_cell.length_c   1.000
_cell.angle_alpha   90.00
_cell.angle_beta   90.00
_cell.angle_gamma   90.00
#
_symmetry.space_group_name_H-M   'P 1'
#
loop_
_entity.id
_entity.type
_entity.pdbx_description
1 polymer ?
#
loop_
_entity_poly.entity_id
_entity_poly.type
_entity_poly.pdbx_seq_one_letter_code
_entity_poly.pdbx_strand_id
1 'polypeptide(L)'
;MTPEQVKAVNSIKEVVQIIDNGGTNAESPEEVAASYAYLSAIKLDTPTKDNLEIALHDLMEEGAMFDFELALENAESILIKTLNQAQATDS
;
A
#
# COMPACT_ATOMS: atom_id res chain seq x y z
N MET A 1 0.01 6.17 -20.98
CA MET A 1 -0.44 5.26 -19.90
C MET A 1 -1.77 5.78 -19.40
N THR A 2 -2.78 4.91 -19.32
CA THR A 2 -4.12 5.26 -18.81
C THR A 2 -4.25 4.83 -17.34
N PRO A 3 -5.16 5.45 -16.56
CA PRO A 3 -5.34 5.18 -15.13
C PRO A 3 -5.70 3.73 -14.75
N GLU A 4 -6.03 2.90 -15.73
CA GLU A 4 -6.50 1.52 -15.54
C GLU A 4 -5.37 0.50 -15.28
N GLN A 5 -4.10 0.91 -15.37
CA GLN A 5 -2.96 0.01 -15.12
C GLN A 5 -2.67 -0.20 -13.62
N VAL A 6 -3.41 0.44 -12.71
CA VAL A 6 -3.27 0.31 -11.25
C VAL A 6 -4.35 -0.63 -10.67
N LYS A 7 -4.75 -1.67 -11.41
CA LYS A 7 -5.68 -2.73 -10.92
C LYS A 7 -5.08 -4.13 -10.87
N ALA A 8 -3.81 -4.30 -11.24
CA ALA A 8 -3.07 -5.50 -10.88
C ALA A 8 -2.35 -5.19 -9.57
N VAL A 9 -2.61 -5.97 -8.52
CA VAL A 9 -1.64 -6.07 -7.44
C VAL A 9 -0.40 -6.64 -8.09
N ASN A 10 0.57 -5.77 -8.37
CA ASN A 10 1.92 -6.17 -8.76
C ASN A 10 2.33 -7.28 -7.79
N SER A 11 2.92 -8.35 -8.31
CA SER A 11 3.43 -9.41 -7.44
C SER A 11 4.37 -8.79 -6.40
N ILE A 12 4.45 -9.37 -5.20
CA ILE A 12 5.30 -8.83 -4.13
C ILE A 12 6.73 -8.55 -4.62
N LYS A 13 7.25 -9.40 -5.52
CA LYS A 13 8.56 -9.26 -6.16
C LYS A 13 8.68 -8.03 -7.06
N GLU A 14 7.64 -7.71 -7.83
CA GLU A 14 7.63 -6.50 -8.67
C GLU A 14 7.57 -5.25 -7.79
N VAL A 15 6.82 -5.29 -6.69
CA VAL A 15 6.74 -4.17 -5.73
C VAL A 15 8.08 -3.95 -5.05
N VAL A 16 8.73 -5.01 -4.58
CA VAL A 16 10.08 -4.97 -4.02
C VAL A 16 11.05 -4.32 -5.01
N GLN A 17 11.02 -4.71 -6.29
CA GLN A 17 11.87 -4.09 -7.31
C GLN A 17 11.58 -2.60 -7.52
N ILE A 18 10.32 -2.16 -7.46
CA ILE A 18 9.98 -0.73 -7.56
C ILE A 18 10.57 0.03 -6.36
N ILE A 19 10.39 -0.51 -5.15
CA ILE A 19 10.90 0.08 -3.90
C ILE A 19 12.44 0.17 -3.95
N ASP A 20 13.11 -0.92 -4.31
CA ASP A 20 14.58 -0.98 -4.39
C ASP A 20 15.16 -0.02 -5.44
N ASN A 21 14.37 0.32 -6.47
CA ASN A 21 14.75 1.32 -7.47
C ASN A 21 14.48 2.77 -7.03
N GLY A 22 14.03 2.99 -5.78
CA GLY A 22 13.74 4.31 -5.22
C GLY A 22 12.29 4.78 -5.40
N GLY A 23 11.36 3.87 -5.71
CA GLY A 23 9.95 4.19 -5.94
C GLY A 23 9.62 4.43 -7.41
N THR A 24 8.66 5.31 -7.66
CA THR A 24 8.26 5.72 -9.01
C THR A 24 8.55 7.21 -9.24
N ASN A 25 8.22 7.73 -10.43
CA ASN A 25 8.28 9.18 -10.67
C ASN A 25 7.24 9.98 -9.87
N ALA A 26 6.25 9.31 -9.27
CA ALA A 26 5.15 9.94 -8.56
C ALA A 26 5.08 9.59 -7.07
N GLU A 27 5.69 8.48 -6.66
CA GLU A 27 5.58 7.91 -5.32
C GLU A 27 6.97 7.54 -4.79
N SER A 28 7.24 7.87 -3.53
CA SER A 28 8.42 7.40 -2.79
C SER A 28 8.36 5.89 -2.53
N PRO A 29 9.47 5.24 -2.12
CA PRO A 29 9.48 3.85 -1.66
C PRO A 29 8.39 3.55 -0.62
N GLU A 30 8.21 4.44 0.35
CA GLU A 30 7.23 4.33 1.42
C GLU A 30 5.80 4.50 0.92
N GLU A 31 5.56 5.40 -0.03
CA GLU A 31 4.25 5.58 -0.66
C GLU A 31 3.87 4.36 -1.51
N VAL A 32 4.84 3.76 -2.22
CA VAL A 32 4.63 2.50 -2.96
C VAL A 32 4.32 1.34 -2.01
N ALA A 33 5.09 1.20 -0.91
CA ALA A 33 4.86 0.18 0.11
C ALA A 33 3.48 0.35 0.77
N ALA A 34 3.11 1.60 1.09
CA ALA A 34 1.82 1.93 1.66
C ALA A 34 0.65 1.57 0.74
N SER A 35 0.74 1.93 -0.54
CA SER A 35 -0.25 1.58 -1.57
C SER A 35 -0.42 0.06 -1.68
N TYR A 36 0.67 -0.70 -1.67
CA TYR A 36 0.61 -2.17 -1.69
C TYR A 36 -0.04 -2.74 -0.42
N ALA A 37 0.34 -2.26 0.76
CA ALA A 37 -0.22 -2.72 2.03
C ALA A 37 -1.73 -2.45 2.11
N TYR A 38 -2.15 -1.25 1.72
CA TYR A 38 -3.55 -0.86 1.63
C TYR A 38 -4.33 -1.77 0.66
N LEU A 39 -3.84 -1.95 -0.58
CA LEU A 39 -4.48 -2.81 -1.58
C LEU A 39 -4.54 -4.29 -1.15
N SER A 40 -3.60 -4.73 -0.32
CA SER A 40 -3.60 -6.08 0.25
C SER A 40 -4.64 -6.22 1.36
N ALA A 41 -4.77 -5.20 2.23
CA ALA A 41 -5.73 -5.21 3.33
C ALA A 41 -7.19 -5.08 2.87
N ILE A 42 -7.51 -4.22 1.89
CA ILE A 42 -8.91 -4.02 1.45
C ILE A 42 -9.51 -5.23 0.69
N LYS A 43 -8.71 -6.25 0.39
CA LYS A 43 -9.21 -7.53 -0.12
C LYS A 43 -9.89 -8.37 0.98
N LEU A 44 -9.69 -7.99 2.23
CA LEU A 44 -10.29 -8.63 3.40
C LEU A 44 -11.64 -7.98 3.71
N ASP A 45 -12.54 -8.74 4.32
CA ASP A 45 -13.88 -8.26 4.69
C ASP A 45 -13.84 -7.09 5.69
N THR A 46 -12.79 -7.01 6.51
CA THR A 46 -12.59 -5.93 7.47
C THR A 46 -11.10 -5.60 7.56
N PRO A 47 -10.59 -4.64 6.77
CA PRO A 47 -9.19 -4.23 6.81
C PRO A 47 -8.86 -3.63 8.17
N THR A 48 -7.82 -4.15 8.83
CA THR A 48 -7.29 -3.61 10.09
C THR A 48 -5.88 -3.08 9.93
N LYS A 49 -5.40 -2.36 10.94
CA LYS A 49 -4.00 -1.94 11.05
C LYS A 49 -3.05 -3.14 10.98
N ASP A 50 -3.35 -4.22 11.71
CA ASP A 50 -2.55 -5.44 11.71
C ASP A 50 -2.37 -6.01 10.29
N ASN A 51 -3.39 -5.90 9.43
CA ASN A 51 -3.27 -6.35 8.03
C ASN A 51 -2.31 -5.49 7.21
N LEU A 52 -2.24 -4.19 7.49
CA LEU A 52 -1.27 -3.29 6.85
C LEU A 52 0.14 -3.64 7.31
N GLU A 53 0.33 -3.84 8.61
CA GLU A 53 1.62 -4.21 9.20
C GLU A 53 2.15 -5.54 8.64
N ILE A 54 1.29 -6.57 8.53
CA ILE A 54 1.65 -7.85 7.92
C ILE A 54 2.15 -7.65 6.48
N ALA A 55 1.40 -6.90 5.66
CA ALA A 55 1.78 -6.69 4.26
C ALA A 55 3.09 -5.89 4.10
N LEU A 56 3.37 -4.95 5.01
CA LEU A 56 4.65 -4.22 5.04
C LEU A 56 5.80 -5.11 5.50
N HIS A 57 5.57 -5.97 6.50
CA HIS A 57 6.56 -6.96 6.92
C HIS A 57 6.89 -7.95 5.79
N ASP A 58 5.89 -8.45 5.06
CA ASP A 58 6.10 -9.34 3.92
C ASP A 58 7.03 -8.69 2.86
N LEU A 59 6.87 -7.38 2.60
CA LEU A 59 7.75 -6.65 1.68
C LEU A 59 9.20 -6.61 2.18
N MET A 60 9.41 -6.33 3.48
CA MET A 60 10.74 -6.29 4.08
C MET A 60 11.39 -7.68 4.13
N GLU A 61 10.61 -8.73 4.37
CA GLU A 61 11.07 -10.13 4.33
C GLU A 61 11.53 -10.55 2.92
N GLU A 62 10.86 -10.05 1.87
CA GLU A 62 11.27 -10.23 0.48
C GLU A 62 12.43 -9.30 0.05
N GLY A 63 12.92 -8.44 0.95
CA GLY A 63 14.14 -7.65 0.78
C GLY A 63 13.94 -6.17 0.48
N ALA A 64 12.69 -5.67 0.44
CA ALA A 64 12.42 -4.26 0.21
C ALA A 64 12.96 -3.38 1.33
N MET A 65 13.64 -2.28 0.97
CA MET A 65 14.18 -1.30 1.93
C MET A 65 13.41 0.02 1.87
N PHE A 66 12.70 0.36 2.94
CA PHE A 66 11.93 1.60 3.11
C PHE A 66 11.76 1.93 4.61
N ASP A 67 11.36 3.16 4.94
CA ASP A 67 10.98 3.52 6.31
C ASP A 67 9.63 2.90 6.67
N PHE A 68 9.65 1.91 7.57
CA PHE A 68 8.45 1.17 7.97
C PHE A 68 7.41 2.05 8.65
N GLU A 69 7.83 2.95 9.55
CA GLU A 69 6.89 3.79 10.30
C GLU A 69 6.19 4.77 9.36
N LEU A 70 6.94 5.36 8.43
CA LEU A 70 6.39 6.27 7.42
C LEU A 70 5.47 5.53 6.43
N ALA A 71 5.83 4.33 5.98
CA ALA A 71 4.97 3.53 5.11
C ALA A 71 3.67 3.13 5.81
N LEU A 72 3.72 2.79 7.10
CA LEU A 72 2.53 2.47 7.88
C LEU A 72 1.62 3.68 8.07
N GLU A 73 2.18 4.86 8.41
CA GLU A 73 1.41 6.10 8.53
C GLU A 73 0.69 6.46 7.22
N ASN A 74 1.40 6.31 6.09
CA ASN A 74 0.82 6.51 4.76
C ASN A 74 -0.32 5.51 4.48
N ALA A 75 -0.13 4.23 4.79
CA ALA A 75 -1.13 3.18 4.56
C ALA A 75 -2.40 3.41 5.40
N GLU A 76 -2.23 3.76 6.67
CA GLU A 76 -3.34 4.11 7.57
C GLU A 76 -4.10 5.34 7.07
N SER A 77 -3.38 6.35 6.60
CA SER A 77 -3.97 7.56 6.03
C SER A 77 -4.82 7.26 4.80
N ILE A 78 -4.38 6.34 3.93
CA ILE A 78 -5.17 5.89 2.78
C ILE A 78 -6.43 5.17 3.26
N LEU A 79 -6.30 4.21 4.18
CA LEU A 79 -7.42 3.44 4.71
C LEU A 79 -8.50 4.33 5.32
N ILE A 80 -8.12 5.28 6.20
CA ILE A 80 -9.03 6.21 6.84
C ILE A 80 -9.74 7.09 5.80
N LYS A 81 -9.02 7.62 4.82
CA LYS A 81 -9.61 8.45 3.75
C LYS A 81 -10.66 7.67 2.96
N THR A 82 -10.39 6.41 2.61
CA THR A 82 -11.34 5.59 1.87
C THR A 82 -12.56 5.21 2.71
N LEU A 83 -12.38 4.85 3.98
CA LEU A 83 -13.49 4.55 4.89
C LEU A 83 -14.41 5.77 5.07
N ASN A 84 -13.82 6.97 5.24
CA ASN A 84 -14.59 8.21 5.35
C ASN A 84 -15.35 8.55 4.06
N GLN A 85 -14.75 8.31 2.89
CA GLN A 85 -15.42 8.52 1.60
C GLN A 85 -16.58 7.56 1.39
N ALA A 86 -16.43 6.27 1.76
CA ALA A 86 -17.49 5.28 1.67
C ALA A 86 -18.69 5.66 2.55
N GLN A 87 -18.43 6.15 3.77
CA GLN A 87 -19.49 6.61 4.67
C GLN A 87 -20.20 7.88 4.16
N ALA A 88 -19.48 8.77 3.47
CA ALA A 88 -20.05 10.00 2.92
C ALA A 88 -20.95 9.76 1.70
N THR A 89 -20.76 8.65 0.96
CA THR A 89 -21.59 8.29 -0.21
C THR A 89 -22.86 7.53 0.13
N ASP A 90 -22.97 6.99 1.35
CA ASP A 90 -24.16 6.29 1.86
C ASP A 90 -25.13 7.22 2.64
N SER A 91 -24.86 8.53 2.64
CA SER A 91 -25.70 9.59 3.27
C SER A 91 -26.52 10.36 2.24
#